data_AF-A0A534NIH8-F1
#
_entry.id   AF-A0A534NIH8-F1
#
_cell.length_a   1.000
_cell.length_b   1.000
_cell.length_c   1.000
_cell.angle_alpha   90.00
_cell.angle_beta   90.00
_cell.angle_gamma   90.00
#
_symmetry.space_group_name_H-M   'P 1'
#
loop_
_entity.id
_entity.type
_entity.pdbx_description
1 polymer ?
#
loop_
_entity_poly.entity_id
_entity_poly.type
_entity_poly.pdbx_seq_one_letter_code
_entity_poly.pdbx_strand_id
1 'polypeptide(L)'
;MGANLRRFILFFATGVGAGYVPSFPGTAGTLVAVPLSFALNRMARASIVLSLLTLVAFGLLAIWFSKKGEEILLEKDSPKIVVDEIAGFLLANFLSPLAFKPVVAAFLLFRFFDIMKVAPASRAERLPGGVGVVMDDLVSGLYTFLTLRLLFFLGLL
;
A
#
# COMPACT_ATOMS: atom_id res chain seq x y z
N MET A 1 1.39 -12.49 -24.30
CA MET A 1 0.86 -11.21 -23.78
C MET A 1 1.30 -10.06 -24.68
N GLY A 2 0.35 -9.28 -25.23
CA GLY A 2 0.66 -8.17 -26.14
C GLY A 2 1.39 -7.01 -25.45
N ALA A 3 2.10 -6.19 -26.24
CA ALA A 3 2.92 -5.08 -25.72
C ALA A 3 2.10 -4.04 -24.92
N ASN A 4 0.88 -3.72 -25.37
CA ASN A 4 0.00 -2.76 -24.68
C ASN A 4 -0.41 -3.26 -23.29
N LEU A 5 -0.72 -4.56 -23.16
CA LEU A 5 -1.09 -5.15 -21.89
C LEU A 5 0.09 -5.19 -20.90
N ARG A 6 1.31 -5.44 -21.39
CA ARG A 6 2.53 -5.35 -20.55
C ARG A 6 2.71 -3.94 -19.99
N ARG A 7 2.59 -2.92 -20.84
CA ARG A 7 2.70 -1.51 -20.42
C ARG A 7 1.63 -1.14 -19.40
N PHE A 8 0.39 -1.59 -19.62
CA PHE A 8 -0.71 -1.37 -18.68
C PHE A 8 -0.41 -1.99 -17.31
N ILE A 9 0.03 -3.25 -17.27
CA ILE A 9 0.37 -3.91 -16.00
C ILE A 9 1.50 -3.18 -15.29
N LEU A 10 2.59 -2.85 -15.98
CA LEU A 10 3.72 -2.14 -15.39
C LEU A 10 3.33 -0.74 -14.90
N PHE A 11 2.44 -0.04 -15.61
CA PHE A 11 1.96 1.26 -15.17
C PHE A 11 1.33 1.21 -13.77
N PHE A 12 0.48 0.21 -13.50
CA PHE A 12 -0.14 0.05 -12.18
C PHE A 12 0.80 -0.58 -11.16
N ALA A 13 1.55 -1.63 -11.54
CA ALA A 13 2.48 -2.30 -10.64
C ALA A 13 3.56 -1.34 -10.11
N THR A 14 4.02 -0.39 -10.93
CA THR A 14 5.04 0.61 -10.55
C THR A 14 4.45 1.90 -9.96
N GLY A 15 3.14 1.94 -9.67
CA GLY A 15 2.51 3.13 -9.09
C GLY A 15 2.62 4.36 -9.98
N VAL A 16 2.24 4.24 -11.27
CA VAL A 16 2.33 5.34 -12.26
C VAL A 16 3.80 5.74 -12.53
N GLY A 17 4.73 4.79 -12.39
CA GLY A 17 6.16 4.99 -12.58
C GLY A 17 6.92 5.49 -11.35
N ALA A 18 6.25 5.65 -10.20
CA ALA A 18 6.89 5.97 -8.92
C ALA A 18 7.98 4.95 -8.53
N GLY A 19 7.79 3.68 -8.86
CA GLY A 19 8.77 2.62 -8.61
C GLY A 19 10.07 2.76 -9.41
N TYR A 20 10.16 3.66 -10.39
CA TYR A 20 11.41 3.96 -11.09
C TYR A 20 12.25 5.04 -10.39
N VAL A 21 11.80 5.60 -9.26
CA VAL A 21 12.60 6.51 -8.45
C VAL A 21 13.80 5.75 -7.87
N PRO A 22 15.05 6.13 -8.18
CA PRO A 22 16.21 5.27 -7.97
C PRO A 22 16.60 5.05 -6.51
N SER A 23 16.29 6.00 -5.60
CA SER A 23 16.78 5.94 -4.22
C SER A 23 15.76 5.38 -3.22
N PHE A 24 14.47 5.68 -3.41
CA PHE A 24 13.42 5.31 -2.46
C PHE A 24 12.09 5.01 -3.19
N PRO A 25 12.05 3.97 -4.02
CA PRO A 25 10.86 3.65 -4.81
C PRO A 25 9.64 3.38 -3.93
N GLY A 26 9.79 2.67 -2.81
CA GLY A 26 8.72 2.45 -1.84
C GLY A 26 8.15 3.76 -1.28
N THR A 27 9.01 4.71 -0.89
CA THR A 27 8.58 6.04 -0.43
C THR A 27 7.81 6.80 -1.51
N ALA A 28 8.27 6.74 -2.76
CA ALA A 28 7.55 7.33 -3.88
C ALA A 28 6.18 6.66 -4.10
N GLY A 29 6.10 5.33 -3.99
CA GLY A 29 4.85 4.58 -4.02
C GLY A 29 3.88 4.98 -2.90
N THR A 30 4.36 5.06 -1.65
CA THR A 30 3.56 5.54 -0.52
C THR A 30 3.05 6.97 -0.74
N LEU A 31 3.86 7.85 -1.35
CA LEU A 31 3.41 9.22 -1.69
C LEU A 31 2.28 9.21 -2.73
N VAL A 32 2.32 8.32 -3.72
CA VAL A 32 1.22 8.11 -4.68
C VAL A 32 -0.04 7.62 -3.96
N ALA A 33 0.10 6.85 -2.88
CA ALA A 33 -1.02 6.36 -2.08
C ALA A 33 -1.75 7.46 -1.28
N VAL A 34 -1.10 8.59 -0.99
CA VAL A 34 -1.70 9.70 -0.21
C VAL A 34 -2.99 10.23 -0.85
N PRO A 35 -3.02 10.71 -2.10
CA PRO A 35 -4.27 11.17 -2.72
C PRO A 35 -5.31 10.05 -2.86
N LEU A 36 -4.88 8.81 -3.10
CA LEU A 36 -5.78 7.65 -3.17
C LEU A 36 -6.45 7.37 -1.83
N SER A 37 -5.72 7.52 -0.72
CA SER A 37 -6.27 7.37 0.63
C SER A 37 -7.31 8.45 0.95
N PHE A 38 -7.16 9.66 0.41
CA PHE A 38 -8.15 10.73 0.57
C PHE A 38 -9.44 10.41 -0.17
N ALA A 39 -9.33 9.88 -1.40
CA ALA A 39 -10.48 9.41 -2.16
C ALA A 39 -11.21 8.27 -1.41
N LEU A 40 -10.45 7.30 -0.88
CA LEU A 40 -11.00 6.18 -0.10
C LEU A 40 -11.71 6.66 1.17
N ASN A 41 -11.12 7.59 1.91
CA ASN A 41 -11.71 8.15 3.12
C ASN A 41 -12.91 9.06 2.85
N ARG A 42 -12.91 9.80 1.73
CA ARG A 42 -14.08 10.56 1.28
C ARG A 42 -15.22 9.62 0.88
N MET A 43 -14.91 8.51 0.23
CA MET A 43 -15.87 7.46 -0.06
C MET A 43 -16.44 6.85 1.21
N ALA A 44 -15.61 6.62 2.24
CA ALA A 44 -16.07 6.07 3.52
C ALA A 44 -17.09 6.98 4.24
N ARG A 45 -16.98 8.30 4.08
CA ARG A 45 -17.97 9.26 4.60
C ARG A 45 -19.33 9.13 3.90
N ALA A 46 -19.36 8.73 2.64
CA ALA A 46 -20.59 8.51 1.87
C ALA A 46 -21.15 7.10 2.09
N SER A 47 -20.28 6.08 2.06
CA SER A 47 -20.62 4.69 2.32
C SER A 47 -19.39 3.93 2.80
N ILE A 48 -19.38 3.57 4.08
CA ILE A 48 -18.32 2.75 4.68
C ILE A 48 -18.19 1.40 3.99
N VAL A 49 -19.32 0.79 3.60
CA VAL A 49 -19.36 -0.51 2.93
C VAL A 49 -18.66 -0.43 1.58
N LEU A 50 -18.96 0.58 0.77
CA LEU A 50 -18.33 0.75 -0.54
C LEU A 50 -16.83 1.00 -0.41
N SER A 51 -16.42 1.78 0.59
CA SER A 51 -15.01 2.07 0.83
C SER A 51 -14.23 0.82 1.29
N LEU A 52 -14.81 0.01 2.19
CA LEU A 52 -14.23 -1.28 2.59
C LEU A 52 -14.11 -2.24 1.40
N LEU A 53 -15.15 -2.37 0.58
CA LEU A 53 -15.12 -3.21 -0.62
C LEU A 53 -14.03 -2.73 -1.60
N THR A 54 -13.87 -1.42 -1.75
CA THR A 54 -12.83 -0.82 -2.59
C THR A 54 -11.43 -1.12 -2.06
N LEU A 55 -11.22 -1.01 -0.74
CA LEU A 55 -9.94 -1.34 -0.11
C LEU A 55 -9.56 -2.81 -0.32
N VAL A 56 -10.51 -3.72 -0.08
CA VAL A 56 -10.29 -5.17 -0.28
C VAL A 56 -10.03 -5.48 -1.75
N ALA A 57 -10.82 -4.92 -2.67
CA ALA A 57 -10.63 -5.10 -4.10
C ALA A 57 -9.26 -4.57 -4.55
N PHE A 58 -8.81 -3.43 -4.01
CA PHE A 58 -7.50 -2.88 -4.31
C PHE A 58 -6.38 -3.82 -3.84
N GLY A 59 -6.46 -4.37 -2.62
CA GLY A 59 -5.47 -5.33 -2.13
C GLY A 59 -5.39 -6.59 -3.01
N LEU A 60 -6.52 -7.13 -3.46
CA LEU A 60 -6.54 -8.27 -4.38
C LEU A 60 -5.95 -7.94 -5.76
N LEU A 61 -6.23 -6.73 -6.27
CA LEU A 61 -5.64 -6.25 -7.51
C LEU A 61 -4.13 -6.03 -7.37
N ALA A 62 -3.66 -5.51 -6.23
CA ALA A 62 -2.25 -5.33 -5.94
C ALA A 62 -1.51 -6.67 -6.02
N ILE A 63 -2.04 -7.75 -5.42
CA ILE A 63 -1.46 -9.10 -5.53
C ILE A 63 -1.29 -9.52 -7.00
N TRP A 64 -2.32 -9.29 -7.81
CA TRP A 64 -2.29 -9.64 -9.22
C TRP A 64 -1.28 -8.81 -10.02
N PHE A 65 -1.24 -7.49 -9.78
CA PHE A 65 -0.30 -6.58 -10.43
C PHE A 65 1.14 -6.86 -10.01
N SER A 66 1.41 -7.14 -8.73
CA SER A 66 2.74 -7.50 -8.25
C SER A 66 3.22 -8.77 -8.94
N LYS A 67 2.42 -9.85 -8.90
CA LYS A 67 2.78 -11.11 -9.57
C LYS A 67 3.04 -10.92 -11.07
N LYS A 68 2.16 -10.19 -11.76
CA LYS A 68 2.33 -9.94 -13.20
C LYS A 68 3.49 -9.01 -13.51
N GLY A 69 3.77 -8.05 -12.64
CA GLY A 69 4.93 -7.16 -12.72
C GLY A 69 6.23 -7.95 -12.68
N GLU A 70 6.39 -8.86 -11.72
CA GLU A 70 7.56 -9.72 -11.59
C GLU A 70 7.78 -10.59 -12.84
N GLU A 71 6.69 -11.20 -13.34
CA GLU A 71 6.72 -12.01 -14.58
C GLU A 71 7.16 -11.19 -15.81
N ILE A 72 6.81 -9.90 -15.88
CA ILE A 72 7.16 -9.01 -17.00
C ILE A 72 8.59 -8.48 -16.87
N LEU A 73 8.99 -8.09 -15.65
CA LEU A 73 10.31 -7.54 -15.35
C LEU A 73 11.39 -8.62 -15.30
N LEU A 74 10.99 -9.90 -15.18
CA LEU A 74 11.89 -11.04 -14.97
C LEU A 74 12.77 -10.86 -13.73
N GLU A 75 12.21 -10.22 -12.71
CA GLU A 75 12.88 -9.83 -11.48
C GLU A 75 11.92 -10.13 -10.33
N LYS A 76 12.28 -11.13 -9.51
CA LYS A 76 11.51 -11.50 -8.32
C LYS A 76 11.73 -10.44 -7.23
N ASP A 77 10.66 -10.07 -6.51
CA ASP A 77 10.70 -9.07 -5.45
C ASP A 77 11.30 -7.73 -5.96
N SER A 78 10.95 -7.34 -7.20
CA SER A 78 11.51 -6.16 -7.87
C SER A 78 11.15 -4.89 -7.08
N PRO A 79 12.13 -4.05 -6.70
CA PRO A 79 11.89 -2.81 -5.95
C PRO A 79 11.11 -1.77 -6.76
N LYS A 80 10.90 -2.00 -8.06
CA LYS A 80 10.08 -1.15 -8.93
C LYS A 80 8.60 -1.39 -8.75
N ILE A 81 8.21 -2.53 -8.21
CA ILE A 81 6.81 -2.84 -7.92
C ILE A 81 6.51 -2.18 -6.57
N VAL A 82 5.56 -1.26 -6.56
CA VAL A 82 5.22 -0.43 -5.39
C VAL A 82 3.70 -0.36 -5.17
N VAL A 83 2.96 -1.28 -5.79
CA VAL A 83 1.49 -1.37 -5.66
C VAL A 83 1.06 -2.02 -4.34
N ASP A 84 1.89 -2.90 -3.81
CA ASP A 84 1.94 -3.36 -2.42
C ASP A 84 2.00 -2.18 -1.44
N GLU A 85 2.95 -1.27 -1.63
CA GLU A 85 3.18 -0.10 -0.77
C GLU A 85 1.96 0.83 -0.76
N ILE A 86 1.31 0.95 -1.93
CA ILE A 86 0.06 1.67 -2.07
C ILE A 86 -1.06 0.96 -1.30
N ALA A 87 -1.21 -0.36 -1.44
CA ALA A 87 -2.24 -1.12 -0.74
C ALA A 87 -2.07 -1.06 0.79
N GLY A 88 -0.84 -1.22 1.27
CA GLY A 88 -0.48 -1.10 2.69
C GLY A 88 -0.83 0.28 3.25
N PHE A 89 -0.46 1.35 2.55
CA PHE A 89 -0.75 2.70 3.01
C PHE A 89 -2.25 3.06 2.97
N LEU A 90 -3.00 2.54 1.98
CA LEU A 90 -4.46 2.72 1.94
C LEU A 90 -5.13 2.15 3.20
N LEU A 91 -4.67 0.98 3.68
CA LEU A 91 -5.10 0.40 4.95
C LEU A 91 -4.60 1.22 6.15
N ALA A 92 -3.32 1.62 6.13
CA ALA A 92 -2.70 2.42 7.18
C ALA A 92 -3.48 3.69 7.52
N ASN A 93 -3.89 4.44 6.48
CA ASN A 93 -4.59 5.71 6.61
C ASN A 93 -6.13 5.57 6.54
N PHE A 94 -6.65 4.35 6.52
CA PHE A 94 -8.08 4.11 6.38
C PHE A 94 -8.87 4.73 7.53
N LEU A 95 -9.95 5.46 7.22
CA LEU A 95 -10.81 6.23 8.15
C LEU A 95 -10.08 7.30 8.97
N SER A 96 -8.89 7.72 8.57
CA SER A 96 -8.22 8.86 9.21
C SER A 96 -8.85 10.18 8.77
N PRO A 97 -8.86 11.22 9.62
CA PRO A 97 -9.27 12.55 9.22
C PRO A 97 -8.46 13.05 8.01
N LEU A 98 -9.13 13.76 7.10
CA LEU A 98 -8.50 14.39 5.93
C LEU A 98 -7.74 15.67 6.34
N ALA A 99 -6.73 15.50 7.19
CA ALA A 99 -5.94 16.58 7.76
C ALA A 99 -4.44 16.26 7.67
N PHE A 100 -3.61 17.29 7.62
CA PHE A 100 -2.16 17.13 7.43
C PHE A 100 -1.50 16.27 8.51
N LYS A 101 -1.79 16.56 9.79
CA LYS A 101 -1.16 15.86 10.94
C LYS A 101 -1.40 14.33 10.93
N PRO A 102 -2.67 13.83 10.87
CA PRO A 102 -2.95 12.40 10.74
C PRO A 102 -2.25 11.71 9.58
N VAL A 103 -2.21 12.36 8.43
CA VAL A 103 -1.70 11.76 7.19
C VAL A 103 -0.18 11.64 7.25
N VAL A 104 0.50 12.66 7.77
CA VAL A 104 1.95 12.61 8.02
C VAL A 104 2.27 11.56 9.08
N ALA A 105 1.49 11.48 10.15
CA ALA A 105 1.67 10.44 11.17
C ALA A 105 1.48 9.04 10.56
N ALA A 106 0.44 8.83 9.75
CA ALA A 106 0.21 7.59 9.02
C ALA A 106 1.39 7.24 8.12
N PHE A 107 1.90 8.21 7.37
CA PHE A 107 3.03 8.01 6.44
C PHE A 107 4.28 7.55 7.18
N LEU A 108 4.64 8.26 8.25
CA LEU A 108 5.84 7.95 9.03
C LEU A 108 5.73 6.61 9.76
N LEU A 109 4.58 6.33 10.39
CA LEU A 109 4.33 5.06 11.07
C LEU A 109 4.32 3.89 10.09
N PHE A 110 3.69 4.06 8.92
CA PHE A 110 3.66 3.03 7.89
C PHE A 110 5.07 2.69 7.42
N ARG A 111 5.86 3.69 7.03
CA ARG A 111 7.26 3.45 6.64
C ARG A 111 8.08 2.82 7.76
N PHE A 112 7.85 3.22 9.01
CA PHE A 112 8.53 2.61 10.14
C PHE A 112 8.19 1.11 10.26
N PHE A 113 6.91 0.74 10.26
CA PHE A 113 6.51 -0.67 10.39
C PHE A 113 6.91 -1.52 9.20
N ASP A 114 6.80 -0.97 8.00
CA ASP A 114 7.22 -1.61 6.75
C ASP A 114 8.72 -1.88 6.73
N ILE A 115 9.57 -0.89 7.03
CA ILE A 115 11.04 -1.08 7.06
C ILE A 115 11.45 -2.08 8.16
N MET A 116 10.77 -2.06 9.31
CA MET A 116 11.09 -2.94 10.44
C MET A 116 10.56 -4.38 10.27
N LYS A 117 9.57 -4.60 9.39
CA LYS A 117 8.91 -5.90 9.13
C LYS A 117 8.57 -6.69 10.41
N VAL A 118 7.92 -6.02 11.35
CA VAL A 118 7.53 -6.60 12.65
C VAL A 118 6.65 -7.85 12.43
N ALA A 119 6.94 -8.95 13.12
CA ALA A 119 6.22 -10.21 12.93
C ALA A 119 4.71 -10.05 13.25
N PRO A 120 3.79 -10.49 12.36
CA PRO A 120 4.00 -11.52 11.34
C PRO A 120 4.29 -11.01 9.92
N ALA A 121 4.55 -9.72 9.68
CA ALA A 121 4.86 -9.20 8.34
C ALA A 121 6.04 -9.96 7.70
N SER A 122 7.14 -10.11 8.43
CA SER A 122 8.30 -10.94 8.03
C SER A 122 8.00 -12.43 7.82
N ARG A 123 6.85 -12.95 8.29
CA ARG A 123 6.42 -14.33 8.01
C ARG A 123 5.58 -14.43 6.74
N ALA A 124 4.90 -13.34 6.35
CA ALA A 124 4.09 -13.29 5.14
C ALA A 124 4.94 -13.40 3.87
N GLU A 125 6.19 -12.94 3.88
CA GLU A 125 7.17 -13.13 2.79
C GLU A 125 7.40 -14.60 2.40
N ARG A 126 7.07 -15.55 3.28
CA ARG A 126 7.17 -17.00 2.99
C ARG A 126 6.06 -17.49 2.05
N LEU A 127 5.02 -16.69 1.84
CA LEU A 127 3.97 -16.98 0.88
C LEU A 127 4.49 -16.80 -0.55
N PRO A 128 4.03 -17.60 -1.52
CA PRO A 128 4.57 -17.58 -2.87
C PRO A 128 4.17 -16.32 -3.65
N GLY A 129 5.17 -15.65 -4.23
CA GLY A 129 5.03 -14.54 -5.19
C GLY A 129 4.36 -13.30 -4.60
N GLY A 130 3.68 -12.53 -5.46
CA GLY A 130 3.01 -11.27 -5.09
C GLY A 130 1.96 -11.33 -3.97
N VAL A 131 1.60 -12.51 -3.45
CA VAL A 131 0.78 -12.61 -2.23
C VAL A 131 1.61 -12.22 -1.00
N GLY A 132 2.83 -12.75 -0.87
CA GLY A 132 3.66 -12.49 0.31
C GLY A 132 4.04 -11.02 0.43
N VAL A 133 4.41 -10.43 -0.72
CA VAL A 133 4.84 -9.03 -0.91
C VAL A 133 3.73 -8.00 -0.75
N VAL A 134 2.46 -8.39 -0.88
CA VAL A 134 1.35 -7.46 -0.56
C VAL A 134 0.90 -7.66 0.89
N MET A 135 1.00 -8.89 1.40
CA MET A 135 0.57 -9.20 2.76
C MET A 135 1.52 -8.65 3.83
N ASP A 136 2.82 -8.55 3.58
CA ASP A 136 3.75 -7.87 4.50
C ASP A 136 3.38 -6.38 4.65
N ASP A 137 3.12 -5.68 3.55
CA ASP A 137 2.70 -4.27 3.54
C ASP A 137 1.31 -4.07 4.14
N LEU A 138 0.36 -4.97 3.89
CA LEU A 138 -0.95 -4.93 4.54
C LEU A 138 -0.84 -5.16 6.06
N VAL A 139 0.08 -6.00 6.53
CA VAL A 139 0.31 -6.17 7.98
C VAL A 139 0.93 -4.90 8.58
N SER A 140 1.91 -4.29 7.91
CA SER A 140 2.48 -2.99 8.30
C SER A 140 1.42 -1.87 8.30
N GLY A 141 0.52 -1.90 7.32
CA GLY A 141 -0.65 -1.04 7.23
C GLY A 141 -1.60 -1.23 8.41
N LEU A 142 -1.89 -2.49 8.79
CA LEU A 142 -2.75 -2.78 9.94
C LEU A 142 -2.14 -2.28 11.25
N TYR A 143 -0.83 -2.45 11.46
CA TYR A 143 -0.14 -1.89 12.63
C TYR A 143 -0.24 -0.38 12.70
N THR A 144 -0.05 0.27 11.57
CA THR A 144 -0.20 1.72 11.46
C THR A 144 -1.61 2.15 11.79
N PHE A 145 -2.61 1.49 11.19
CA PHE A 145 -4.02 1.77 11.44
C PHE A 145 -4.35 1.68 12.93
N LEU A 146 -4.00 0.56 13.58
CA LEU A 146 -4.27 0.37 15.01
C LEU A 146 -3.52 1.39 15.88
N THR A 147 -2.28 1.72 15.53
CA THR A 147 -1.48 2.74 16.24
C THR A 147 -2.12 4.11 16.12
N LEU A 148 -2.59 4.52 14.94
CA LEU A 148 -3.30 5.78 14.76
C LEU A 148 -4.60 5.81 15.58
N ARG A 149 -5.38 4.72 15.59
CA ARG A 149 -6.60 4.63 16.41
C ARG A 149 -6.29 4.84 17.89
N LEU A 150 -5.20 4.26 18.37
CA LEU A 150 -4.74 4.45 19.74
C LEU A 150 -4.33 5.90 20.00
N LEU A 151 -3.56 6.53 19.10
CA LEU A 151 -3.15 7.93 19.25
C LEU A 151 -4.35 8.89 19.27
N PHE A 152 -5.35 8.67 18.41
CA PHE A 152 -6.61 9.43 18.45
C PHE A 152 -7.38 9.20 19.76
N PHE A 153 -7.45 7.95 20.22
CA PHE A 153 -8.13 7.60 21.47
C PHE A 153 -7.46 8.28 22.69
N LEU A 154 -6.14 8.40 22.68
CA LEU A 154 -5.36 9.09 23.71
C LEU A 154 -5.36 10.62 23.57
N GLY A 155 -5.98 11.18 22.52
CA GLY A 155 -6.01 12.62 22.25
C GLY A 155 -4.66 13.20 21.81
N LEU A 156 -3.75 12.36 21.32
CA LEU A 156 -2.43 12.78 20.82
C LEU A 156 -2.45 13.18 19.34
N LEU A 157 -3.55 12.88 18.63
CA LEU A 157 -3.83 13.25 17.24
C LEU A 157 -5.28 13.72 17.07
#